data_AF-A4ISI1-F1
#
_entry.id   AF-A4ISI1-F1
#
_cell.length_a   1.000
_cell.length_b   1.000
_cell.length_c   1.000
_cell.angle_alpha   90.00
_cell.angle_beta   90.00
_cell.angle_gamma   90.00
#
_symmetry.space_group_name_H-M   'P 1'
#
loop_
_entity.id
_entity.type
_entity.pdbx_description
1 polymer ?
#
loop_
_entity_poly.entity_id
_entity_poly.type
_entity_poly.pdbx_seq_one_letter_code
_entity_poly.pdbx_strand_id
1 'polypeptide(L)' 'MNKYQKLSIGIMIGVPLFFFLVSMFTGKWGFFLWSVPPSLISGMVGFFASKNANQNPDHSQQN' A
#
# COMPACT_ATOMS: atom_id res chain seq x y z
N MET A 1 0.44 -2.48 25.99
CA MET A 1 0.52 -2.40 24.51
C MET A 1 1.62 -3.34 24.05
N ASN A 2 1.27 -4.32 23.21
CA ASN A 2 2.16 -5.43 22.85
C ASN A 2 3.36 -4.95 22.02
N LYS A 3 4.49 -5.66 22.14
CA LYS A 3 5.76 -5.31 21.46
C LYS A 3 5.57 -5.13 19.94
N TYR A 4 4.70 -5.95 19.34
CA TYR A 4 4.32 -5.90 17.93
C TYR A 4 3.45 -4.69 17.55
N GLN A 5 2.58 -4.21 18.46
CA GLN A 5 1.76 -3.01 18.21
C GLN A 5 2.64 -1.76 18.18
N LYS A 6 3.62 -1.65 19.10
CA LYS A 6 4.57 -0.53 19.10
C LYS A 6 5.42 -0.52 17.83
N LEU A 7 5.87 -1.69 17.40
CA LEU A 7 6.64 -1.84 16.16
C LEU A 7 5.78 -1.52 14.92
N SER A 8 4.52 -1.96 14.90
CA SER A 8 3.59 -1.66 13.80
C SER A 8 3.31 -0.16 13.68
N ILE A 9 3.07 0.54 14.80
CA ILE A 9 2.87 2.00 14.81
C ILE A 9 4.15 2.72 14.37
N GLY A 10 5.31 2.25 14.82
CA GLY A 10 6.61 2.80 14.42
C GLY A 10 6.86 2.67 12.92
N ILE A 11 6.57 1.52 12.32
CA ILE A 11 6.71 1.29 10.87
C ILE A 11 5.67 2.11 10.09
N MET A 12 4.44 2.17 10.60
CA MET A 12 3.33 2.91 9.99
C MET A 12 3.61 4.42 9.88
N ILE A 13 4.39 4.99 10.79
CA ILE A 13 4.83 6.39 10.75
C ILE A 13 6.20 6.55 10.06
N GLY A 14 7.12 5.62 10.31
CA GLY A 14 8.51 5.70 9.84
C GLY A 14 8.63 5.57 8.32
N VAL A 15 7.84 4.70 7.68
CA VAL A 15 7.86 4.52 6.21
C VAL A 15 7.42 5.79 5.47
N PRO A 16 6.27 6.42 5.79
CA PRO A 16 5.88 7.68 5.16
C PRO A 16 6.84 8.83 5.49
N LEU A 17 7.38 8.91 6.71
CA LEU A 17 8.38 9.93 7.05
C LEU A 17 9.68 9.78 6.25
N PHE A 18 10.15 8.54 6.07
CA PHE A 18 11.36 8.25 5.30
C PHE A 18 11.20 8.69 3.83
N PHE A 19 10.08 8.32 3.20
CA PHE A 19 9.78 8.74 1.84
C PHE A 19 9.58 10.26 1.72
N PHE A 20 9.01 10.89 2.74
CA PHE A 20 8.85 12.34 2.80
C PHE A 20 10.21 13.07 2.87
N LEU A 21 11.13 12.61 3.72
CA LEU A 21 12.48 13.17 3.84
C LEU A 21 13.29 12.98 2.54
N VAL A 22 13.21 11.79 1.93
CA VAL A 22 13.87 11.52 0.64
C VAL A 22 13.31 12.43 -0.47
N SER A 23 11.99 12.66 -0.48
CA SER A 23 11.33 13.57 -1.41
C SER A 23 11.77 15.02 -1.20
N MET A 24 11.93 15.46 0.06
CA MET A 24 12.36 16.81 0.40
C MET A 24 13.84 17.04 0.07
N PHE A 25 14.73 16.10 0.40
CA PHE A 25 16.17 16.21 0.12
C PHE A 25 16.49 16.18 -1.37
N THR A 26 15.74 15.40 -2.14
CA THR A 26 15.99 15.24 -3.57
C THR A 26 15.51 16.45 -4.36
N GLY A 27 14.60 17.28 -3.81
CA GLY A 27 14.01 18.47 -4.48
C GLY A 27 13.24 18.16 -5.78
N LYS A 28 13.32 16.92 -6.27
CA LYS A 28 12.66 16.41 -7.46
C LYS A 28 11.39 15.71 -7.03
N TRP A 29 10.28 16.45 -7.07
CA TRP A 29 8.92 15.90 -7.13
C TRP A 29 8.76 14.85 -8.26
N GLY A 30 9.69 14.82 -9.23
CA GLY A 30 9.80 13.77 -10.24
C GLY A 30 9.98 12.36 -9.68
N PHE A 31 10.62 12.15 -8.52
CA PHE A 31 10.67 10.82 -7.88
C PHE A 31 9.32 10.40 -7.31
N PHE A 32 8.54 11.36 -6.83
CA PHE A 32 7.14 11.16 -6.44
C PHE A 32 6.26 10.88 -7.68
N LEU A 33 6.45 11.61 -8.80
CA LEU A 33 5.78 11.31 -10.07
C LEU A 33 6.25 10.01 -10.75
N TRP A 34 7.47 9.53 -10.48
CA TRP A 34 7.96 8.24 -10.99
C TRP A 34 7.46 7.05 -10.16
N SER A 35 7.11 7.26 -8.88
CA SER A 35 6.40 6.25 -8.08
C SER A 35 4.90 6.21 -8.35
N VAL A 36 4.29 7.29 -8.87
CA VAL A 36 2.86 7.33 -9.26
C VAL A 36 2.48 6.20 -10.23
N PRO A 37 3.16 5.96 -11.37
CA PRO A 37 2.80 4.88 -12.27
C PRO A 37 2.80 3.48 -11.62
N PRO A 38 3.86 3.01 -10.93
CA PRO A 38 3.83 1.71 -10.27
C PRO A 38 2.82 1.64 -9.11
N SER A 39 2.58 2.71 -8.36
CA SER A 39 1.53 2.76 -7.33
C SER A 39 0.12 2.68 -7.93
N LEU A 40 -0.12 3.34 -9.06
CA LEU A 40 -1.42 3.35 -9.74
C LEU A 40 -1.69 1.99 -10.40
N ILE A 41 -0.67 1.36 -10.98
CA ILE A 41 -0.74 -0.02 -11.49
C ILE A 41 -1.06 -0.99 -10.34
N SER A 42 -0.36 -0.90 -9.21
CA SER A 42 -0.62 -1.73 -8.01
C SER A 42 -2.05 -1.52 -7.48
N GLY A 43 -2.52 -0.28 -7.39
CA GLY A 43 -3.87 0.05 -6.96
C GLY A 43 -4.95 -0.49 -7.91
N MET A 44 -4.74 -0.37 -9.23
CA MET A 44 -5.65 -0.94 -10.23
C MET A 44 -5.66 -2.46 -10.16
N VAL A 45 -4.50 -3.11 -10.09
CA VAL A 45 -4.40 -4.58 -9.96
C VAL A 45 -5.10 -5.06 -8.68
N GLY A 46 -4.90 -4.39 -7.55
CA GLY A 46 -5.59 -4.68 -6.30
C GLY A 46 -7.10 -4.46 -6.38
N PHE A 47 -7.55 -3.40 -7.05
CA PHE A 47 -8.97 -3.12 -7.27
C PHE A 47 -9.62 -4.17 -8.17
N PHE A 48 -8.99 -4.54 -9.28
CA PHE A 48 -9.49 -5.61 -10.15
C PHE A 48 -9.48 -6.97 -9.46
N ALA A 49 -8.42 -7.30 -8.70
CA ALA A 49 -8.35 -8.52 -7.92
C ALA A 49 -9.43 -8.58 -6.83
N SER A 50 -9.65 -7.47 -6.12
CA SER A 50 -10.70 -7.36 -5.09
C SER A 50 -12.10 -7.42 -5.70
N LYS A 51 -12.32 -6.77 -6.85
CA LYS A 51 -13.59 -6.84 -7.59
C LYS A 51 -13.86 -8.27 -8.07
N ASN A 52 -12.86 -8.97 -8.59
CA ASN A 52 -12.99 -10.37 -9.00
C ASN A 52 -13.20 -11.32 -7.80
N ALA A 53 -12.58 -11.04 -6.65
CA ALA A 53 -12.79 -11.80 -5.41
C ALA A 53 -14.20 -11.56 -4.82
N ASN A 54 -14.77 -10.37 -5.00
CA ASN A 54 -16.12 -10.04 -4.54
C ASN A 54 -17.22 -10.52 -5.50
N GLN A 55 -16.89 -10.67 -6.79
CA GLN A 55 -17.78 -11.29 -7.80
C GLN A 55 -17.73 -12.82 -7.81
N ASN A 56 -16.91 -13.44 -6.95
CA ASN A 56 -17.01 -14.87 -6.67
C ASN A 56 -17.67 -15.14 -5.31
N PRO A 57 -19.01 -15.03 -5.17
CA PRO A 57 -19.73 -15.72 -4.13
C PRO A 57 -19.99 -17.18 -4.56
N ASP A 58 -18.95 -17.96 -4.87
CA ASP A 58 -19.11 -19.41 -4.99
C ASP A 58 -19.16 -20.02 -3.59
N HIS A 59 -20.38 -20.01 -3.07
CA HIS A 59 -21.01 -21.14 -2.42
C HIS A 59 -20.21 -22.45 -2.52
N SER A 60 -19.38 -22.72 -1.53
CA SER A 60 -18.91 -24.08 -1.22
C SER A 60 -18.67 -24.26 0.28
N GLN A 61 -19.62 -23.71 1.05
CA GLN A 61 -20.05 -24.28 2.33
C GLN A 61 -21.13 -25.32 2.02
N GLN A 62 -20.81 -26.45 1.40
CA GLN A 62 -21.62 -27.67 1.54
C GLN A 62 -20.89 -28.93 1.04
N ASN A 63 -20.91 -29.93 1.92
CA ASN A 63 -20.37 -31.30 1.87
C ASN A 63 -18.88 -31.48 2.16
#